data_AF-A0A0P9D2G8-F1
#
_entry.id   AF-A0A0P9D2G8-F1
#
_cell.length_a   1.000
_cell.length_b   1.000
_cell.length_c   1.000
_cell.angle_alpha   90.00
_cell.angle_beta   90.00
_cell.angle_gamma   90.00
#
_symmetry.space_group_name_H-M   'P 1'
#
loop_
_entity.id
_entity.type
_entity.pdbx_description
1 polymer ?
#
loop_
_entity_poly.entity_id
_entity_poly.type
_entity_poly.pdbx_seq_one_letter_code
_entity_poly.pdbx_strand_id
1 'polypeptide(L)'
;MRLVYTADLHGDAAAYRALLEWAGDNGARAVIVGGDLLPHAIALGSALATQRAFIGAELRPLLREFRARQPDCAVYLLPGNDDWAAAIATLAELEQEGLASLLHEQVFLLTHGDAPLWLAGYACVPPTPFSIKDY
;
A
#
# COMPACT_ATOMS: atom_id res chain seq x y z
N MET A 1 -11.38 17.59 -1.13
CA MET A 1 -10.33 16.59 -1.37
C MET A 1 -11.01 15.27 -1.68
N ARG A 2 -10.62 14.54 -2.73
CA ARG A 2 -11.08 13.16 -2.96
C ARG A 2 -9.99 12.18 -2.55
N LEU A 3 -10.38 11.13 -1.84
CA LEU A 3 -9.53 10.04 -1.41
C LEU A 3 -10.10 8.74 -1.98
N VAL A 4 -9.22 7.84 -2.42
CA VAL A 4 -9.60 6.47 -2.77
C VAL A 4 -9.04 5.56 -1.71
N TYR A 5 -9.88 4.66 -1.20
CA TYR A 5 -9.50 3.71 -0.19
C TYR A 5 -9.92 2.31 -0.61
N THR A 6 -9.04 1.34 -0.40
CA THR A 6 -9.34 -0.09 -0.47
C THR A 6 -8.46 -0.83 0.53
N ALA A 7 -8.65 -2.13 0.67
CA ALA A 7 -7.85 -3.03 1.48
C ALA A 7 -7.97 -4.44 0.89
N ASP A 8 -7.14 -5.38 1.37
CA ASP A 8 -7.28 -6.82 1.04
C ASP A 8 -7.11 -7.09 -0.46
N LEU A 9 -6.14 -6.42 -1.07
CA LEU A 9 -5.82 -6.63 -2.50
C LEU A 9 -5.05 -7.94 -2.72
N HIS A 10 -4.41 -8.48 -1.69
CA HIS A 10 -3.70 -9.76 -1.69
C HIS A 10 -2.79 -9.95 -2.92
N GLY A 11 -2.07 -8.91 -3.32
CA GLY A 11 -1.18 -8.96 -4.48
C GLY A 11 -1.85 -9.16 -5.84
N ASP A 12 -3.12 -8.79 -6.00
CA ASP A 12 -3.78 -8.77 -7.30
C ASP A 12 -3.34 -7.52 -8.11
N ALA A 13 -2.42 -7.71 -9.05
CA ALA A 13 -1.91 -6.64 -9.90
C ALA A 13 -3.00 -5.96 -10.76
N ALA A 14 -4.04 -6.70 -11.17
CA ALA A 14 -5.14 -6.14 -11.94
C ALA A 14 -6.03 -5.25 -11.06
N ALA A 15 -6.27 -5.64 -9.81
CA ALA A 15 -6.99 -4.82 -8.84
C ALA A 15 -6.20 -3.54 -8.49
N TYR A 16 -4.88 -3.64 -8.29
CA TYR A 16 -4.02 -2.47 -8.12
C TYR A 16 -4.08 -1.53 -9.33
N ARG A 17 -4.02 -2.07 -10.56
CA ARG A 17 -4.14 -1.25 -11.78
C ARG A 17 -5.48 -0.53 -11.84
N ALA A 18 -6.59 -1.25 -11.62
CA ALA A 18 -7.93 -0.68 -11.64
C ALA A 18 -8.11 0.42 -10.57
N LEU A 19 -7.58 0.21 -9.36
CA LEU A 19 -7.57 1.20 -8.29
C LEU A 19 -6.87 2.49 -8.71
N LEU A 20 -5.65 2.37 -9.26
CA LEU A 20 -4.82 3.51 -9.67
C LEU A 20 -5.43 4.25 -10.87
N GLU A 21 -5.98 3.53 -11.85
CA GLU A 21 -6.72 4.12 -12.98
C GLU A 21 -7.95 4.90 -12.49
N TRP A 22 -8.77 4.27 -11.64
CA TRP A 22 -9.96 4.93 -11.08
C TRP A 22 -9.58 6.18 -10.27
N ALA A 23 -8.52 6.12 -9.47
CA ALA A 23 -8.01 7.26 -8.72
C ALA A 23 -7.58 8.42 -9.63
N GLY A 24 -6.89 8.12 -10.73
CA GLY A 24 -6.48 9.11 -11.72
C GLY A 24 -7.67 9.75 -12.42
N ASP A 25 -8.60 8.94 -12.92
CA ASP A 25 -9.77 9.40 -13.69
C ASP A 25 -10.73 10.24 -12.84
N ASN A 26 -10.76 9.99 -11.53
CA ASN A 26 -11.60 10.71 -10.58
C ASN A 26 -10.88 11.86 -9.87
N GLY A 27 -9.63 12.18 -10.24
CA GLY A 27 -8.87 13.29 -9.64
C GLY A 27 -8.69 13.14 -8.13
N ALA A 28 -8.34 11.94 -7.68
CA ALA A 28 -8.03 11.69 -6.28
C ALA A 28 -6.72 12.40 -5.87
N ARG A 29 -6.65 12.86 -4.62
CA ARG A 29 -5.44 13.43 -4.02
C ARG A 29 -4.61 12.37 -3.31
N ALA A 30 -5.24 11.31 -2.85
CA ALA A 30 -4.53 10.17 -2.30
C ALA A 30 -5.26 8.85 -2.57
N VAL A 31 -4.46 7.79 -2.71
CA VAL A 31 -4.87 6.40 -2.72
C VAL A 31 -4.34 5.76 -1.46
N ILE A 32 -5.19 5.06 -0.72
CA ILE A 32 -4.82 4.35 0.50
C ILE A 32 -5.18 2.88 0.32
N VAL A 33 -4.21 1.99 0.54
CA VAL A 33 -4.44 0.55 0.64
C VAL A 33 -4.22 0.14 2.09
N GLY A 34 -5.31 -0.22 2.76
CA GLY A 34 -5.43 -0.32 4.21
C GLY A 34 -5.38 -1.74 4.77
N GLY A 35 -4.43 -2.57 4.33
CA GLY A 35 -4.27 -3.96 4.78
C GLY A 35 -4.06 -4.94 3.63
N ASP A 36 -3.43 -6.06 3.94
CA ASP A 36 -3.23 -7.25 3.10
C ASP A 36 -2.84 -6.89 1.66
N LEU A 37 -1.68 -6.25 1.56
CA LEU A 37 -1.14 -5.65 0.34
C LEU A 37 -0.62 -6.71 -0.63
N LEU A 38 0.10 -7.69 -0.10
CA LEU A 38 0.96 -8.62 -0.84
C LEU A 38 0.24 -9.96 -1.05
N PRO A 39 0.71 -10.79 -2.00
CA PRO A 39 0.12 -12.10 -2.23
C PRO A 39 -0.01 -12.91 -0.94
N HIS A 40 -1.22 -13.44 -0.72
CA HIS A 40 -1.45 -14.40 0.35
C HIS A 40 -0.61 -15.65 0.08
N ALA A 41 0.41 -15.89 0.91
CA ALA A 41 1.35 -16.98 0.70
C ALA A 41 1.47 -17.84 1.97
N ILE A 42 0.80 -18.99 1.95
CA ILE A 42 0.70 -19.93 3.09
C ILE A 42 1.97 -20.79 3.21
N ALA A 43 2.65 -21.05 2.09
CA ALA A 43 3.86 -21.89 2.09
C ALA A 43 5.09 -21.09 2.57
N LEU A 44 5.47 -21.31 3.84
CA LEU A 44 6.63 -20.69 4.51
C LEU A 44 7.91 -20.64 3.65
N GLY A 45 8.21 -21.73 2.92
CA GLY A 45 9.44 -21.83 2.11
C GLY A 45 9.49 -20.89 0.90
N SER A 46 8.35 -20.39 0.43
CA SER A 46 8.26 -19.50 -0.74
C SER A 46 7.62 -18.15 -0.44
N ALA A 47 6.95 -17.99 0.70
CA ALA A 47 6.14 -16.80 1.02
C ALA A 47 6.90 -15.48 0.84
N LEU A 48 8.08 -15.36 1.45
CA LEU A 48 8.91 -14.16 1.34
C LEU A 48 9.37 -13.89 -0.10
N ALA A 49 9.75 -14.93 -0.84
CA ALA A 49 10.20 -14.78 -2.23
C ALA A 49 9.04 -14.31 -3.12
N THR A 50 7.84 -14.88 -2.94
CA THR A 50 6.63 -14.49 -3.67
C THR A 50 6.27 -13.03 -3.38
N GLN A 51 6.23 -12.62 -2.12
CA GLN A 51 5.86 -11.26 -1.76
C GLN A 51 6.88 -10.23 -2.26
N ARG A 52 8.19 -10.50 -2.12
CA ARG A 52 9.24 -9.63 -2.67
C ARG A 52 9.20 -9.55 -4.20
N ALA A 53 8.96 -10.67 -4.87
CA ALA A 53 8.81 -10.70 -6.31
C ALA A 53 7.64 -9.83 -6.76
N PHE A 54 6.50 -9.89 -6.07
CA PHE A 54 5.36 -9.02 -6.37
C PHE A 54 5.70 -7.54 -6.19
N ILE A 55 6.37 -7.16 -5.08
CA ILE A 55 6.78 -5.77 -4.84
C ILE A 55 7.64 -5.25 -6.01
N GLY A 56 8.65 -6.03 -6.40
CA GLY A 56 9.61 -5.61 -7.41
C GLY A 56 9.08 -5.67 -8.84
N ALA A 57 8.36 -6.73 -9.20
CA ALA A 57 7.97 -7.03 -10.57
C ALA A 57 6.61 -6.46 -10.96
N GLU A 58 5.69 -6.25 -10.02
CA GLU A 58 4.31 -5.85 -10.30
C GLU A 58 3.98 -4.48 -9.67
N LEU A 59 4.08 -4.37 -8.33
CA LEU A 59 3.67 -3.17 -7.62
C LEU A 59 4.53 -1.96 -7.96
N ARG A 60 5.86 -2.11 -7.96
CA ARG A 60 6.78 -1.00 -8.25
C ARG A 60 6.59 -0.41 -9.66
N PRO A 61 6.50 -1.21 -10.74
CA PRO A 61 6.18 -0.68 -12.07
C PRO A 61 4.83 0.05 -12.12
N LEU A 62 3.77 -0.49 -11.50
CA LEU A 62 2.45 0.14 -11.46
C LEU A 62 2.50 1.50 -10.78
N LEU A 63 3.18 1.61 -9.64
CA LEU A 63 3.32 2.88 -8.91
C LEU A 63 4.18 3.89 -9.67
N ARG A 64 5.22 3.46 -10.38
CA ARG A 64 6.01 4.35 -11.26
C ARG A 64 5.16 4.92 -12.38
N GLU A 65 4.39 4.08 -13.05
CA GLU A 65 3.48 4.48 -14.11
C GLU A 65 2.43 5.47 -13.59
N PHE A 66 1.83 5.18 -12.43
CA PHE A 66 0.85 6.05 -11.80
C PHE A 66 1.45 7.39 -11.38
N ARG A 67 2.61 7.41 -10.72
CA ARG A 67 3.29 8.64 -10.31
C ARG A 67 3.63 9.53 -11.50
N ALA A 68 4.01 8.95 -12.65
CA ALA A 68 4.28 9.72 -13.87
C ALA A 68 3.01 10.38 -14.44
N ARG A 69 1.85 9.72 -14.35
CA ARG A 69 0.56 10.24 -14.82
C ARG A 69 -0.12 11.19 -13.83
N GLN A 70 0.05 10.93 -12.54
CA GLN A 70 -0.64 11.58 -11.43
C GLN A 70 0.37 12.01 -10.35
N PRO A 71 1.32 12.92 -10.66
CA PRO A 71 2.41 13.30 -9.75
C PRO A 71 1.91 13.87 -8.43
N ASP A 72 0.71 14.44 -8.44
CA ASP A 72 0.03 15.05 -7.32
C ASP A 72 -0.82 14.08 -6.48
N CYS A 73 -0.98 12.81 -6.90
CA CYS A 73 -1.71 11.83 -6.12
C CYS A 73 -0.74 11.02 -5.26
N ALA A 74 -0.87 11.10 -3.94
CA ALA A 74 -0.04 10.33 -3.02
C ALA A 74 -0.58 8.91 -2.83
N VAL A 75 0.30 7.91 -2.70
CA VAL A 75 -0.09 6.53 -2.40
C VAL A 75 0.37 6.16 -1.00
N TYR A 76 -0.53 5.66 -0.17
CA TYR A 76 -0.25 5.21 1.19
C TYR A 76 -0.54 3.72 1.32
N LEU A 77 0.40 2.99 1.90
CA LEU A 77 0.32 1.54 2.07
C LEU A 77 0.38 1.21 3.56
N LEU A 78 -0.66 0.54 4.06
CA LEU A 78 -0.71 -0.01 5.40
C LEU A 78 -0.69 -1.54 5.30
N PRO A 79 0.35 -2.21 5.82
CA PRO A 79 0.39 -3.67 5.82
C PRO A 79 -0.71 -4.28 6.70
N GLY A 80 -1.22 -5.44 6.31
CA GLY A 80 -2.16 -6.25 7.08
C GLY A 80 -1.53 -7.50 7.69
N ASN A 81 -2.36 -8.52 7.92
CA ASN A 81 -1.91 -9.79 8.45
C ASN A 81 -1.08 -10.59 7.48
N ASP A 82 -1.47 -10.64 6.22
CA ASP A 82 -0.81 -11.52 5.27
C ASP A 82 0.57 -11.00 4.85
N ASP A 83 0.87 -9.75 5.17
CA ASP A 83 2.09 -9.06 4.82
C ASP A 83 3.20 -9.39 5.82
N TRP A 84 4.19 -10.16 5.37
CA TRP A 84 5.31 -10.55 6.23
C TRP A 84 6.23 -9.36 6.50
N ALA A 85 6.66 -9.17 7.76
CA ALA A 85 7.61 -8.11 8.17
C ALA A 85 8.82 -8.00 7.23
N ALA A 86 9.43 -9.15 6.91
CA ALA A 86 10.62 -9.21 6.07
C ALA A 86 10.36 -8.90 4.59
N ALA A 87 9.10 -8.96 4.14
CA ALA A 87 8.67 -8.48 2.83
C ALA A 87 8.30 -6.98 2.89
N ILE A 88 7.62 -6.53 3.95
CA ILE A 88 7.32 -5.11 4.21
C ILE A 88 8.59 -4.28 4.20
N ALA A 89 9.70 -4.78 4.75
CA ALA A 89 11.01 -4.10 4.70
C ALA A 89 11.45 -3.73 3.27
N THR A 90 11.03 -4.47 2.24
CA THR A 90 11.32 -4.16 0.83
C THR A 90 10.47 -3.01 0.30
N LEU A 91 9.34 -2.68 0.93
CA LEU A 91 8.53 -1.50 0.56
C LEU A 91 9.24 -0.18 0.86
N ALA A 92 10.26 -0.16 1.74
CA ALA A 92 11.07 1.02 2.00
C ALA A 92 11.76 1.55 0.73
N GLU A 93 12.06 0.68 -0.24
CA GLU A 93 12.60 1.08 -1.54
C GLU A 93 11.59 1.95 -2.32
N LEU A 94 10.29 1.64 -2.22
CA LEU A 94 9.23 2.41 -2.86
C LEU A 94 9.11 3.81 -2.26
N GLU A 95 9.31 3.91 -0.94
CA GLU A 95 9.32 5.19 -0.23
C GLU A 95 10.53 6.04 -0.58
N GLN A 96 11.72 5.44 -0.67
CA GLN A 96 12.94 6.11 -1.14
C GLN A 96 12.80 6.67 -2.56
N GLU A 97 12.02 6.00 -3.41
CA GLU A 97 11.70 6.46 -4.76
C GLU A 97 10.52 7.46 -4.81
N GLY A 98 9.88 7.75 -3.69
CA GLY A 98 8.69 8.61 -3.65
C GLY A 98 7.47 8.00 -4.33
N LEU A 99 7.41 6.68 -4.49
CA LEU A 99 6.30 5.98 -5.16
C LEU A 99 5.12 5.75 -4.22
N ALA A 100 5.38 5.45 -2.96
CA ALA A 100 4.37 5.29 -1.92
C ALA A 100 4.97 5.61 -0.54
N SER A 101 4.12 5.91 0.44
CA SER A 101 4.52 6.10 1.83
C SER A 101 3.97 4.97 2.70
N LEU A 102 4.78 4.48 3.64
CA LEU A 102 4.36 3.45 4.59
C LEU A 102 3.62 4.08 5.75
N LEU A 103 2.40 3.59 6.01
CA LEU A 103 1.47 4.26 6.93
C LEU A 103 1.56 3.77 8.37
N HIS A 104 2.12 2.58 8.61
CA HIS A 104 2.20 2.00 9.94
C HIS A 104 3.07 2.85 10.90
N GLU A 105 2.49 3.25 12.04
CA GLU A 105 3.11 4.11 13.07
C GLU A 105 3.49 5.50 12.57
N GLN A 106 2.93 5.92 11.44
CA GLN A 106 3.15 7.24 10.85
C GLN A 106 1.86 8.04 10.83
N VAL A 107 2.02 9.37 10.81
CA VAL A 107 0.93 10.33 10.65
C VAL A 107 1.30 11.29 9.53
N PHE A 108 0.45 11.37 8.51
CA PHE A 108 0.61 12.28 7.37
C PHE A 108 -0.45 13.37 7.40
N LEU A 109 -0.03 14.59 7.08
CA LEU A 109 -0.93 15.71 6.88
C LEU A 109 -1.29 15.81 5.39
N LEU A 110 -2.54 15.53 5.07
CA LEU A 110 -3.10 15.76 3.74
C LEU A 110 -3.67 17.18 3.68
N THR A 111 -3.11 18.01 2.80
CA THR A 111 -3.58 19.38 2.56
C THR A 111 -4.23 19.49 1.19
N HIS A 112 -5.41 20.08 1.14
CA HIS A 112 -6.07 20.47 -0.11
C HIS A 112 -7.11 21.56 0.17
N GLY A 113 -6.79 22.80 -0.21
CA GLY A 113 -7.55 23.97 0.23
C GLY A 113 -7.38 24.23 1.73
N ASP A 114 -8.42 24.78 2.36
CA ASP A 114 -8.35 25.30 3.75
C ASP A 114 -8.67 24.26 4.83
N ALA A 115 -8.95 23.01 4.46
CA ALA A 115 -9.31 21.94 5.38
C ALA A 115 -8.20 20.85 5.42
N PRO A 116 -7.32 20.86 6.44
CA PRO A 116 -6.34 19.80 6.62
C PRO A 116 -7.01 18.50 7.10
N LEU A 117 -6.47 17.36 6.65
CA LEU A 117 -6.83 16.03 7.15
C LEU A 117 -5.58 15.29 7.62
N TRP A 118 -5.63 14.71 8.81
CA TRP A 118 -4.56 13.85 9.33
C TRP A 118 -4.87 12.39 9.01
N LEU A 119 -3.93 11.70 8.36
CA LEU A 119 -4.00 10.28 8.05
C LEU A 119 -3.01 9.54 8.95
N ALA A 120 -3.52 8.72 9.86
CA ALA A 120 -2.71 7.90 10.78
C ALA A 120 -2.90 6.41 10.46
N GLY A 121 -1.84 5.61 10.53
CA GLY A 121 -1.92 4.16 10.34
C GLY A 121 -1.39 3.37 11.51
N TYR A 122 -2.08 2.28 11.79
CA TYR A 122 -1.70 1.35 12.84
C TYR A 122 -2.09 -0.07 12.41
N ALA A 123 -1.08 -0.89 12.06
CA ALA A 123 -1.27 -2.25 11.60
C ALA A 123 -1.45 -3.23 12.78
N CYS A 124 -1.06 -2.84 13.99
CA CYS A 124 -1.17 -3.71 15.16
C CYS A 124 -2.63 -3.89 15.58
N VAL A 125 -3.05 -5.15 15.71
CA VAL A 125 -4.36 -5.52 16.29
C VAL A 125 -4.18 -6.37 17.54
N PRO A 126 -5.16 -6.37 18.46
CA PRO A 126 -5.20 -7.31 19.58
C PRO A 126 -5.12 -8.78 19.11
N PRO A 127 -4.79 -9.73 19.99
CA PRO A 127 -4.77 -11.15 19.64
C PRO A 127 -6.10 -11.56 18.99
N THR A 128 -6.04 -11.92 17.71
CA THR A 128 -7.17 -12.33 16.88
C THR A 128 -6.88 -13.73 16.34
N PRO A 129 -7.90 -14.49 15.89
CA PRO A 129 -7.69 -15.80 15.29
C PRO A 129 -7.05 -15.73 13.89
N PHE A 130 -6.62 -14.55 13.43
CA PHE A 130 -5.97 -14.33 12.12
C PHE A 130 -4.46 -14.62 12.19
N SER A 131 -3.92 -15.16 11.10
CA SER A 131 -2.50 -15.49 10.88
C SER A 131 -2.20 -15.07 9.43
N ILE A 132 -1.14 -14.38 9.01
CA ILE A 132 0.15 -13.92 9.58
C ILE A 132 0.03 -12.58 10.34
N LYS A 133 1.07 -12.13 11.03
CA LYS A 133 1.27 -10.78 11.60
C LYS A 133 2.64 -10.78 12.24
N ASP A 134 3.64 -10.12 11.67
CA ASP A 134 4.92 -9.96 12.36
C ASP A 134 5.33 -8.48 12.36
N TYR A 135 4.93 -7.83 13.45
CA TYR A 135 5.38 -6.56 14.01
C TYR A 135 5.60 -6.78 15.51
#